data_AF-A0A938R3G2-F1
#
_entry.id   AF-A0A938R3G2-F1
#
_cell.length_a   1.000
_cell.length_b   1.000
_cell.length_c   1.000
_cell.angle_alpha   90.00
_cell.angle_beta   90.00
_cell.angle_gamma   90.00
#
_symmetry.space_group_name_H-M   'P 1'
#
loop_
_entity.id
_entity.type
_entity.pdbx_description
1 polymer ?
#
loop_
_entity_poly.entity_id
_entity_poly.type
_entity_poly.pdbx_seq_one_letter_code
_entity_poly.pdbx_strand_id
1 'polypeptide(L)'
;MKVLKSNGPKIFDIELEKDLLSKNRSLAKENRKRFDRSNVLTIDIMGSIGSGKTSLIKAMLRKLGMDKAVVVIAGDLTITIDAERIAEEGAQVIKK
;
A
#
# COMPACT_ATOMS: atom_id res chain seq x y z
N MET A 1 1.66 -9.73 -55.33
CA MET A 1 0.54 -9.05 -54.66
C MET A 1 -0.28 -10.10 -53.92
N LYS A 2 -0.13 -10.22 -52.59
CA LYS A 2 -0.79 -11.28 -51.81
C LYS A 2 -2.04 -10.69 -51.16
N VAL A 3 -3.21 -11.06 -51.67
CA VAL A 3 -4.51 -10.60 -51.16
C VAL A 3 -4.71 -11.18 -49.76
N LEU A 4 -4.68 -10.33 -48.74
CA LEU A 4 -5.02 -10.69 -47.37
C LEU A 4 -6.55 -10.74 -47.26
N LYS A 5 -7.11 -11.95 -47.17
CA LYS A 5 -8.51 -12.14 -46.78
C LYS A 5 -8.66 -11.87 -45.28
N SER A 6 -9.58 -10.98 -44.93
CA SER A 6 -9.91 -10.65 -43.54
C SER A 6 -10.64 -11.83 -42.88
N ASN A 7 -9.97 -12.50 -41.94
CA ASN A 7 -10.55 -13.55 -41.11
C ASN A 7 -10.96 -12.96 -39.75
N GLY A 8 -12.23 -12.55 -39.62
CA GLY A 8 -12.95 -12.31 -38.35
C GLY A 8 -12.33 -11.32 -37.35
N PRO A 9 -13.04 -11.00 -36.24
CA PRO A 9 -12.43 -10.24 -35.16
C PRO A 9 -11.33 -11.08 -34.51
N LYS A 10 -10.08 -10.61 -34.57
CA LYS A 10 -8.96 -11.19 -33.81
C LYS A 10 -9.14 -10.83 -32.34
N ILE A 11 -9.40 -11.83 -31.51
CA ILE A 11 -9.38 -11.72 -30.05
C ILE A 11 -7.93 -11.90 -29.61
N PHE A 12 -7.40 -10.92 -28.86
CA PHE A 12 -6.10 -11.01 -28.22
C PHE A 12 -6.30 -11.24 -26.71
N ASP A 13 -5.85 -12.39 -26.21
CA ASP A 13 -5.73 -12.62 -24.79
C ASP A 13 -4.41 -12.00 -24.31
N ILE A 14 -4.52 -10.91 -23.54
CA ILE A 14 -3.38 -10.19 -22.96
C ILE A 14 -3.37 -10.47 -21.46
N GLU A 15 -2.38 -11.21 -20.95
CA GLU A 15 -2.19 -11.46 -19.51
C GLU A 15 -1.62 -10.22 -18.78
N LEU A 16 -2.43 -9.17 -18.64
CA LEU A 16 -2.04 -7.91 -17.98
C LEU A 16 -1.67 -8.08 -16.49
N GLU A 17 -2.25 -9.07 -15.80
CA GLU A 17 -2.10 -9.25 -14.36
C GLU A 17 -0.66 -9.62 -13.95
N LYS A 18 0.02 -10.42 -14.77
CA LYS A 18 1.37 -10.91 -14.47
C LYS A 18 2.40 -9.79 -14.50
N ASP A 19 2.27 -8.87 -15.44
CA ASP A 19 3.16 -7.72 -15.58
C ASP A 19 2.95 -6.70 -14.46
N LEU A 20 1.69 -6.45 -14.06
CA LEU A 20 1.38 -5.53 -12.96
C LEU A 20 1.94 -6.04 -11.62
N LEU A 21 1.75 -7.32 -11.31
CA LEU A 21 2.29 -7.93 -10.09
C LEU A 21 3.82 -7.95 -10.09
N SER A 22 4.44 -8.27 -11.22
CA SER A 22 5.90 -8.24 -11.37
C SER A 22 6.45 -6.83 -11.13
N LYS A 23 5.83 -5.83 -11.74
CA LYS A 23 6.19 -4.41 -11.54
C LYS A 23 6.01 -3.97 -10.09
N ASN A 24 4.90 -4.32 -9.46
CA ASN A 24 4.66 -4.00 -8.05
C ASN A 24 5.71 -4.64 -7.13
N ARG A 25 6.05 -5.91 -7.36
CA ARG A 25 7.12 -6.59 -6.60
C ARG A 25 8.49 -5.92 -6.79
N SER A 26 8.80 -5.43 -7.99
CA SER A 26 10.02 -4.67 -8.25
C SER A 26 10.06 -3.37 -7.43
N LEU A 27 8.96 -2.61 -7.44
CA LEU A 27 8.83 -1.37 -6.64
C LEU A 27 8.89 -1.65 -5.13
N ALA A 28 8.23 -2.70 -4.65
CA ALA A 28 8.26 -3.09 -3.24
C ALA A 28 9.67 -3.45 -2.77
N LYS A 29 10.47 -4.14 -3.60
CA LYS A 29 11.89 -4.42 -3.31
C LYS A 29 12.71 -3.14 -3.22
N GLU A 30 12.46 -2.18 -4.10
CA GLU A 30 13.15 -0.89 -4.06
C GLU A 30 12.79 -0.10 -2.79
N ASN A 31 11.51 -0.05 -2.42
CA ASN A 31 11.04 0.58 -1.19
C ASN A 31 11.70 -0.03 0.04
N ARG A 32 11.75 -1.37 0.13
CA ARG A 32 12.42 -2.08 1.22
C ARG A 32 13.89 -1.66 1.34
N LYS A 33 14.65 -1.68 0.23
CA LYS A 33 16.05 -1.21 0.22
C LYS A 33 16.21 0.24 0.65
N ARG A 34 15.24 1.12 0.35
CA ARG A 34 15.26 2.52 0.78
C ARG A 34 15.05 2.62 2.29
N PHE A 35 14.05 1.92 2.84
CA PHE A 35 13.78 1.93 4.28
C PHE A 35 14.90 1.28 5.10
N ASP A 36 15.44 0.15 4.63
CA ASP A 36 16.55 -0.55 5.28
C ASP A 36 17.80 0.35 5.37
N ARG A 37 18.14 1.06 4.28
CA ARG A 37 19.26 2.02 4.28
C ARG A 37 19.07 3.19 5.24
N SER A 38 17.83 3.55 5.55
CA SER A 38 17.48 4.60 6.50
C SER A 38 17.27 4.06 7.92
N ASN A 39 17.49 2.76 8.18
CA ASN A 39 17.20 2.08 9.44
C ASN A 39 15.74 2.29 9.92
N VAL A 40 14.79 2.32 8.99
CA VAL A 40 13.35 2.49 9.28
C VAL A 40 12.65 1.14 9.21
N LEU A 41 12.05 0.70 10.32
CA LEU A 41 11.16 -0.44 10.32
C LEU A 41 9.81 -0.06 9.72
N THR A 42 9.41 -0.74 8.65
CA THR A 42 8.09 -0.57 8.03
C THR A 42 7.22 -1.79 8.25
N ILE A 43 5.97 -1.56 8.66
CA ILE A 43 4.96 -2.60 8.91
C ILE A 43 3.75 -2.31 8.03
N ASP A 44 3.30 -3.31 7.28
CA ASP A 44 2.06 -3.27 6.50
C ASP A 44 0.97 -4.06 7.23
N ILE A 45 -0.15 -3.41 7.55
CA ILE A 45 -1.26 -3.99 8.31
C ILE A 45 -2.46 -4.13 7.38
N MET A 46 -2.61 -5.33 6.83
CA MET A 46 -3.77 -5.71 6.02
C MET A 46 -4.85 -6.40 6.85
N GLY A 47 -6.10 -6.28 6.42
CA GLY A 47 -7.23 -6.94 7.07
C GLY A 47 -8.57 -6.46 6.53
N SER A 48 -9.60 -7.28 6.74
CA SER A 48 -10.97 -6.99 6.32
C SER A 48 -11.52 -5.69 6.92
N ILE A 49 -12.63 -5.21 6.36
CA ILE A 49 -13.38 -4.09 6.95
C ILE A 49 -13.81 -4.48 8.36
N GLY A 50 -13.61 -3.58 9.33
CA GLY A 50 -13.96 -3.83 10.73
C GLY A 50 -13.01 -4.77 11.49
N SER A 51 -11.91 -5.26 10.90
CA SER A 51 -10.97 -6.17 11.59
C SER A 51 -10.14 -5.52 12.71
N GLY A 52 -10.39 -4.24 13.01
CA GLY A 52 -9.72 -3.52 14.09
C GLY A 52 -8.33 -2.96 13.77
N LYS A 53 -7.96 -2.82 12.49
CA LYS A 53 -6.65 -2.27 12.05
C LYS A 53 -6.32 -0.94 12.74
N THR A 54 -7.25 0.02 12.69
CA THR A 54 -7.10 1.34 13.32
C THR A 54 -6.89 1.23 14.83
N SER A 55 -7.68 0.39 15.50
CA SER A 55 -7.55 0.16 16.95
C SER A 55 -6.19 -0.46 17.32
N LEU A 56 -5.69 -1.39 16.52
CA LEU A 56 -4.37 -1.99 16.70
C LEU A 56 -3.26 -0.94 16.57
N ILE A 57 -3.31 -0.11 15.52
CA ILE A 57 -2.32 0.97 15.31
C ILE A 57 -2.32 1.93 16.50
N LYS A 58 -3.48 2.38 16.95
CA LYS A 58 -3.61 3.26 18.13
C LYS A 58 -3.00 2.61 19.39
N ALA A 59 -3.29 1.33 19.63
CA ALA A 59 -2.74 0.60 20.77
C ALA A 59 -1.21 0.44 20.70
N MET A 60 -0.65 0.21 19.50
CA MET A 60 0.79 0.16 19.27
C MET A 60 1.45 1.52 19.58
N LEU A 61 0.91 2.62 19.05
CA LEU A 61 1.43 3.97 19.29
C LEU A 61 1.49 4.30 20.79
N ARG A 62 0.40 4.03 21.53
CA ARG A 62 0.34 4.23 22.98
C ARG A 62 1.37 3.41 23.74
N LYS A 63 1.51 2.11 23.40
CA LYS A 63 2.45 1.21 24.10
C LYS A 63 3.91 1.55 23.83
N LEU A 64 4.20 2.03 22.63
CA LEU A 64 5.55 2.31 22.21
C LEU A 64 6.04 3.68 22.70
N GLY A 65 5.12 4.58 23.11
CA GLY A 65 5.50 5.94 23.53
C GLY A 65 6.22 6.71 22.42
N MET A 66 5.95 6.36 21.17
CA MET A 66 6.69 6.81 19.98
C MET A 66 5.92 7.87 19.17
N ASP A 67 5.15 8.72 19.86
CA ASP A 67 4.40 9.83 19.27
C ASP A 67 5.25 10.67 18.29
N LYS A 68 6.55 10.83 18.53
CA LYS A 68 7.46 11.58 17.63
C LYS A 68 8.32 10.75 16.67
N ALA A 69 8.32 9.42 16.79
CA ALA A 69 9.22 8.54 16.00
C ALA A 69 8.48 7.63 15.01
N VAL A 70 7.15 7.62 15.04
CA VAL A 70 6.33 6.81 14.13
C VAL A 70 5.58 7.69 13.16
N VAL A 71 5.65 7.29 11.88
CA VAL A 71 4.87 7.88 10.79
C VAL A 71 3.87 6.83 10.30
N VAL A 72 2.61 7.23 10.16
CA VAL A 72 1.56 6.36 9.62
C VAL A 72 1.18 6.82 8.21
N ILE A 73 1.10 5.88 7.28
CA ILE A 73 0.63 6.12 5.91
C ILE A 73 -0.78 5.54 5.80
N ALA A 74 -1.79 6.40 5.62
CA ALA A 74 -3.18 5.97 5.46
C ALA A 74 -3.48 5.75 3.96
N GLY A 75 -3.82 4.51 3.59
CA GLY A 75 -4.03 4.10 2.19
C GLY A 75 -5.39 3.45 1.89
N ASP A 76 -6.34 3.50 2.82
CA ASP A 76 -7.68 2.92 2.65
C ASP A 76 -8.69 4.00 2.20
N LEU A 77 -9.80 3.67 1.55
CA LEU A 77 -10.80 4.65 1.06
C LEU A 77 -11.30 5.60 2.16
N THR A 78 -11.31 5.14 3.42
CA THR A 78 -11.56 5.94 4.63
C THR A 78 -10.32 6.71 5.14
N ILE A 79 -9.52 7.28 4.22
CA ILE A 79 -8.24 7.97 4.50
C ILE A 79 -8.41 8.99 5.65
N THR A 80 -9.44 9.83 5.59
CA THR A 80 -9.59 10.97 6.49
C THR A 80 -9.90 10.56 7.92
N ILE A 81 -10.87 9.64 8.10
CA ILE A 81 -11.35 9.23 9.42
C ILE A 81 -10.28 8.44 10.16
N ASP A 82 -9.61 7.50 9.50
CA ASP A 82 -8.57 6.71 10.13
C ASP A 82 -7.34 7.56 10.43
N ALA A 83 -6.97 8.48 9.53
CA ALA A 83 -5.84 9.38 9.76
C ALA A 83 -6.06 10.32 10.96
N GLU A 84 -7.25 10.90 11.12
CA GLU A 84 -7.58 11.77 12.25
C GLU A 84 -7.52 11.00 13.57
N ARG A 85 -8.16 9.83 13.63
CA ARG A 85 -8.20 8.99 14.83
C ARG A 85 -6.82 8.49 15.26
N ILE A 86 -5.90 8.34 14.32
CA ILE A 86 -4.51 7.95 14.59
C ILE A 86 -3.66 9.16 15.00
N ALA A 87 -3.88 10.33 14.38
CA ALA A 87 -3.18 11.57 14.73
C ALA A 87 -3.49 12.03 16.17
N GLU A 88 -4.68 11.72 16.71
CA GLU A 88 -5.01 11.92 18.14
C GLU A 88 -4.00 11.25 19.10
N GLU A 89 -3.31 10.21 18.65
CA GLU A 89 -2.29 9.50 19.45
C GLU A 89 -0.89 10.11 19.29
N GLY A 90 -0.78 11.28 18.65
CA GLY A 90 0.45 12.06 18.49
C GLY A 90 1.30 11.68 17.28
N ALA A 91 0.97 10.60 16.56
CA ALA A 91 1.72 10.17 15.39
C ALA A 91 1.56 11.11 14.19
N GLN A 92 2.64 11.30 13.43
CA GLN A 92 2.57 12.00 12.15
C GLN A 92 1.86 11.11 11.12
N VAL A 93 0.77 11.60 10.53
CA VAL A 93 0.03 10.86 9.50
C VAL A 93 0.21 11.50 8.14
N ILE A 94 0.68 10.71 7.16
CA ILE A 94 0.77 11.11 5.76
C ILE A 94 -0.48 10.60 5.04
N LYS A 95 -1.20 11.53 4.41
CA LYS A 95 -2.37 11.27 3.55
C LYS A 95 -1.90 11.38 2.10
N LYS A 96 -2.32 10.45 1.24
CA LYS A 96 -2.05 10.51 -0.21
C LYS A 96 -3.35 10.66 -0.98
#